data_AF-A0A7X8D8S9-F1
#
_entry.id   AF-A0A7X8D8S9-F1
#
_cell.length_a   1.000
_cell.length_b   1.000
_cell.length_c   1.000
_cell.angle_alpha   90.00
_cell.angle_beta   90.00
_cell.angle_gamma   90.00
#
_symmetry.space_group_name_H-M   'P 1'
#
loop_
_entity.id
_entity.type
_entity.pdbx_description
1 polymer ?
#
loop_
_entity_poly.entity_id
_entity_poly.type
_entity_poly.pdbx_seq_one_letter_code
_entity_poly.pdbx_strand_id
1 'polypeptide(L)'
;MKRLLAILLTLSLAAAMIPALAKDSLSIDVVKEFDFGSPHVEMDVFTITNTNPYAVNVTITVFDEAEKKNLQIIHLTLNPGDAPLPIKARVYKPLTKEGDINLYRYIITTPGGYKNEQFYAQKRTGVNLYNEPTYTQYINSRYKNNTATSFGPHFRDVTPGLTKLWYMFTPLNLAVQGRQTYELVGSNMYVIGEVYVDVYGDTVTITYHNYYDGKGGNTNTRQEFLGIYNSYKDVQLPNDVPVKSYVNPPTKFAFGVPFSIQYDLGGDTNVIMLVRNVVDYWRFPRPENTEFRRFWENNAERKALRESMLSFMDPIY
;
A
#
# COMPACT_ATOMS: atom_id res chain seq x y z
N MET A 1 46.59 27.15 31.10
CA MET A 1 45.17 26.83 30.78
C MET A 1 44.68 27.44 29.46
N LYS A 2 44.93 28.73 29.16
CA LYS A 2 44.44 29.36 27.91
C LYS A 2 44.99 28.76 26.59
N ARG A 3 46.24 28.24 26.59
CA ARG A 3 46.87 27.65 25.39
C ARG A 3 46.38 26.23 25.05
N LEU A 4 45.94 25.46 26.04
CA LEU A 4 45.38 24.12 25.84
C LEU A 4 43.94 24.18 25.30
N LEU A 5 43.15 25.17 25.75
CA LEU A 5 41.79 25.38 25.28
C LEU A 5 41.73 25.81 23.80
N ALA A 6 42.71 26.61 23.34
CA ALA A 6 42.81 27.04 21.95
C ALA A 6 43.18 25.91 20.98
N ILE A 7 43.96 24.92 21.42
CA ILE A 7 44.33 23.74 20.62
C ILE A 7 43.16 22.77 20.51
N LEU A 8 42.39 22.56 21.60
CA LEU A 8 41.17 21.74 21.56
C LEU A 8 40.06 22.37 20.70
N LEU A 9 39.94 23.70 20.67
CA LEU A 9 38.95 24.41 19.84
C LEU A 9 39.31 24.42 18.35
N THR A 10 40.61 24.37 18.01
CA THR A 10 41.07 24.29 16.61
C THR A 10 40.98 22.86 16.06
N LEU A 11 41.17 21.83 16.89
CA LEU A 11 40.90 20.44 16.51
C LEU A 11 39.39 20.15 16.34
N SER A 12 38.51 20.76 17.13
CA SER A 12 37.06 20.60 16.95
C SER A 12 36.52 21.34 15.71
N LEU A 13 37.11 22.48 15.33
CA LEU A 13 36.78 23.16 14.06
C LEU A 13 37.34 22.40 12.84
N ALA A 14 38.50 21.75 12.94
CA ALA A 14 39.06 20.96 11.85
C ALA A 14 38.26 19.68 11.57
N ALA A 15 37.67 19.06 12.61
CA ALA A 15 36.77 17.91 12.46
C ALA A 15 35.40 18.28 11.85
N ALA A 16 34.99 19.56 11.93
CA ALA A 16 33.76 20.07 11.32
C ALA A 16 33.90 20.43 9.83
N MET A 17 35.12 20.40 9.28
CA MET A 17 35.43 20.71 7.87
C MET A 17 35.83 19.47 7.06
N ILE A 18 35.43 18.26 7.47
CA ILE A 18 35.39 17.15 6.52
C ILE A 18 34.18 17.43 5.62
N PRO A 19 34.35 17.86 4.35
CA PRO A 19 33.21 17.98 3.46
C PRO A 19 32.54 16.62 3.44
N ALA A 20 31.25 16.57 3.78
CA ALA A 20 30.45 15.39 3.46
C ALA A 20 30.66 15.15 1.96
N LEU A 21 31.26 14.01 1.59
CA LEU A 21 31.43 13.67 0.18
C LEU A 21 30.06 13.83 -0.47
N ALA A 22 29.98 14.70 -1.47
CA ALA A 22 28.75 14.94 -2.20
C ALA A 22 28.29 13.59 -2.76
N LYS A 23 27.10 13.16 -2.32
CA LYS A 23 26.50 11.92 -2.79
C LYS A 23 26.10 12.13 -4.25
N ASP A 24 26.43 11.19 -5.13
CA ASP A 24 25.97 11.25 -6.52
C ASP A 24 24.45 11.42 -6.55
N SER A 25 23.96 12.24 -7.47
CA SER A 25 22.53 12.50 -7.67
C SER A 25 22.09 12.13 -9.08
N LEU A 26 21.02 11.34 -9.20
CA LEU A 26 20.42 10.94 -10.49
C LEU A 26 18.93 11.23 -10.47
N SER A 27 18.40 11.70 -11.59
CA SER A 27 16.94 11.76 -11.85
C SER A 27 16.49 10.48 -12.54
N ILE A 28 15.32 9.97 -12.16
CA ILE A 28 14.70 8.77 -12.74
C ILE A 28 13.26 9.11 -13.08
N ASP A 29 12.91 9.02 -14.37
CA ASP A 29 11.54 9.18 -14.86
C ASP A 29 10.98 7.83 -15.25
N VAL A 30 9.99 7.36 -14.50
CA VAL A 30 9.45 5.99 -14.61
C VAL A 30 8.29 5.91 -15.59
N VAL A 31 8.28 4.85 -16.41
CA VAL A 31 7.11 4.49 -17.21
C VAL A 31 6.18 3.66 -16.32
N LYS A 32 4.99 4.21 -16.03
CA LYS A 32 4.06 3.61 -15.06
C LYS A 32 3.46 2.29 -15.54
N GLU A 33 3.20 2.20 -16.84
CA GLU A 33 2.52 1.07 -17.47
C GLU A 33 2.87 1.01 -18.95
N PHE A 34 3.14 -0.19 -19.47
CA PHE A 34 3.33 -0.45 -20.89
C PHE A 34 3.19 -1.94 -21.22
N ASP A 35 2.94 -2.24 -22.50
CA ASP A 35 2.68 -3.59 -22.99
C ASP A 35 3.86 -4.17 -23.78
N PHE A 36 4.10 -5.47 -23.58
CA PHE A 36 4.91 -6.32 -24.43
C PHE A 36 3.99 -7.09 -25.38
N GLY A 37 4.01 -6.72 -26.67
CA GLY A 37 3.24 -7.41 -27.71
C GLY A 37 3.74 -8.82 -28.03
N SER A 38 4.95 -9.17 -27.60
CA SER A 38 5.49 -10.53 -27.59
C SER A 38 6.60 -10.64 -26.53
N PRO A 39 7.01 -11.86 -26.11
CA PRO A 39 8.05 -12.03 -25.10
C PRO A 39 9.46 -11.63 -25.59
N HIS A 40 9.61 -11.36 -26.89
CA HIS A 40 10.90 -11.05 -27.52
C HIS A 40 11.16 -9.56 -27.67
N VAL A 41 10.18 -8.71 -27.33
CA VAL A 41 10.28 -7.25 -27.44
C VAL A 41 10.91 -6.65 -26.19
N GLU A 42 11.73 -5.61 -26.39
CA GLU A 42 12.23 -4.76 -25.31
C GLU A 42 11.52 -3.41 -25.31
N MET A 43 11.23 -2.88 -24.13
CA MET A 43 10.47 -1.64 -23.94
C MET A 43 11.16 -0.75 -22.91
N ASP A 44 10.96 0.56 -22.99
CA ASP A 44 11.51 1.50 -22.01
C ASP A 44 10.79 1.37 -20.67
N VAL A 45 11.53 1.10 -19.59
CA VAL A 45 10.96 1.00 -18.24
C VAL A 45 11.11 2.29 -17.45
N PHE A 46 12.24 2.98 -17.61
CA PHE A 46 12.48 4.32 -17.08
C PHE A 46 13.64 4.96 -17.85
N THR A 47 13.74 6.27 -17.76
CA THR A 47 14.93 7.01 -18.18
C THR A 47 15.74 7.43 -16.98
N ILE A 48 17.06 7.47 -17.12
CA ILE A 48 17.99 7.93 -16.09
C ILE A 48 18.81 9.13 -16.59
N THR A 49 18.92 10.16 -15.77
CA THR A 49 19.64 11.40 -16.09
C THR A 49 20.63 11.72 -14.99
N ASN A 50 21.87 12.02 -15.38
CA ASN A 50 22.89 12.51 -14.45
C ASN A 50 22.65 13.99 -14.12
N THR A 51 22.48 14.30 -12.85
CA THR A 51 22.30 15.69 -12.38
C THR A 51 23.56 16.27 -11.73
N ASN A 52 24.68 15.56 -11.78
CA ASN A 52 25.97 15.99 -11.23
C ASN A 52 26.78 16.73 -12.31
N PRO A 53 27.73 17.60 -11.91
CA PRO A 53 28.63 18.29 -12.84
C PRO A 53 29.79 17.40 -13.34
N TYR A 54 29.82 16.11 -12.99
CA TYR A 54 30.84 15.13 -13.36
C TYR A 54 30.21 13.81 -13.81
N ALA A 55 30.97 12.98 -14.54
CA ALA A 55 30.48 11.69 -15.04
C ALA A 55 30.26 10.69 -13.89
N VAL A 56 29.17 9.92 -13.97
CA VAL A 56 28.77 8.97 -12.92
C VAL A 56 28.68 7.56 -13.49
N ASN A 57 29.37 6.61 -12.84
CA ASN A 57 29.26 5.19 -13.12
C ASN A 57 28.06 4.61 -12.36
N VAL A 58 27.11 4.04 -13.09
CA VAL A 58 25.88 3.46 -12.55
C VAL A 58 25.90 1.95 -12.75
N THR A 59 25.51 1.23 -11.70
CA THR A 59 25.19 -0.20 -11.77
C THR A 59 23.71 -0.39 -11.53
N ILE A 60 23.03 -1.07 -12.45
CA ILE A 60 21.61 -1.41 -12.35
C ILE A 60 21.50 -2.93 -12.29
N THR A 61 20.98 -3.44 -11.18
CA THR A 61 20.73 -4.88 -11.00
C THR A 61 19.24 -5.14 -11.07
N VAL A 62 18.81 -6.02 -11.98
CA VAL A 62 17.44 -6.53 -12.06
C VAL A 62 17.37 -7.79 -11.21
N PHE A 63 16.52 -7.77 -10.18
CA PHE A 63 16.37 -8.84 -9.19
C PHE A 63 14.97 -9.45 -9.27
N ASP A 64 14.88 -10.77 -9.32
CA ASP A 64 13.63 -11.53 -9.21
C ASP A 64 13.23 -11.64 -7.74
N GLU A 65 12.09 -11.05 -7.37
CA GLU A 65 11.64 -11.02 -5.98
C GLU A 65 11.13 -12.38 -5.47
N ALA A 66 10.69 -13.28 -6.36
CA ALA A 66 10.21 -14.61 -5.98
C ALA A 66 11.39 -15.59 -5.84
N GLU A 67 12.28 -15.64 -6.83
CA GLU A 67 13.42 -16.56 -6.84
C GLU A 67 14.65 -16.04 -6.07
N LYS A 68 14.60 -14.79 -5.61
CA LYS A 68 15.68 -14.13 -4.87
C LYS A 68 17.03 -14.13 -5.61
N LYS A 69 17.00 -13.95 -6.93
CA LYS A 69 18.20 -14.01 -7.79
C LYS A 69 18.36 -12.77 -8.66
N ASN A 70 19.60 -12.44 -8.99
CA ASN A 70 19.91 -11.43 -10.00
C ASN A 70 19.66 -12.01 -11.40
N LEU A 71 18.87 -11.31 -12.20
CA LEU A 71 18.54 -11.67 -13.58
C LEU A 71 19.43 -10.97 -14.60
N GLN A 72 19.83 -9.74 -14.30
CA GLN A 72 20.65 -8.91 -15.19
C GLN A 72 21.41 -7.87 -14.35
N ILE A 73 22.64 -7.58 -14.77
CA ILE A 73 23.43 -6.46 -14.24
C ILE A 73 23.84 -5.61 -15.44
N ILE A 74 23.59 -4.30 -15.34
CA ILE A 74 23.91 -3.32 -16.37
C ILE A 74 24.90 -2.32 -15.76
N HIS A 75 26.03 -2.12 -16.43
CA HIS A 75 27.00 -1.08 -16.09
C HIS A 75 26.98 -0.02 -17.18
N LEU A 76 26.87 1.24 -16.79
CA LEU A 76 26.86 2.37 -17.71
C LEU A 76 27.51 3.60 -17.07
N THR A 77 27.97 4.51 -17.90
CA THR A 77 28.50 5.81 -17.48
C THR A 77 27.61 6.89 -18.05
N LEU A 78 27.16 7.82 -17.20
CA LEU A 78 26.35 8.97 -17.59
C LEU A 78 27.19 10.23 -17.51
N ASN A 79 27.35 10.98 -18.61
CA ASN A 79 28.08 12.24 -18.58
C ASN A 79 27.18 13.41 -18.19
N PRO A 80 27.75 14.50 -17.65
CA PRO A 80 26.99 15.72 -17.38
C PRO A 80 26.39 16.30 -18.66
N GLY A 81 25.10 16.64 -18.63
CA GLY A 81 24.41 17.26 -19.76
C GLY A 81 23.94 16.29 -20.84
N ASP A 82 24.18 14.98 -20.69
CA ASP A 82 23.61 13.96 -21.58
C ASP A 82 22.07 13.98 -21.51
N ALA A 83 21.43 13.68 -22.64
CA ALA A 83 19.99 13.46 -22.68
C ALA A 83 19.59 12.26 -21.80
N PRO A 84 18.34 12.19 -21.31
CA PRO A 84 17.87 11.06 -20.51
C PRO A 84 18.10 9.71 -21.22
N LEU A 85 18.83 8.80 -20.57
CA LEU A 85 19.15 7.50 -21.14
C LEU A 85 18.03 6.50 -20.82
N PRO A 86 17.35 5.92 -21.83
CA PRO A 86 16.35 4.89 -21.59
C PRO A 86 16.97 3.57 -21.13
N ILE A 87 16.41 3.00 -20.07
CA ILE A 87 16.70 1.64 -19.62
C ILE A 87 15.60 0.73 -20.13
N LYS A 88 16.00 -0.36 -20.79
CA LYS A 88 15.09 -1.35 -21.37
C LYS A 88 14.70 -2.41 -20.35
N ALA A 89 13.43 -2.79 -20.37
CA ALA A 89 12.91 -4.01 -19.79
C ALA A 89 12.54 -5.00 -20.89
N ARG A 90 12.50 -6.28 -20.50
CA ARG A 90 12.10 -7.40 -21.34
C ARG A 90 11.32 -8.40 -20.50
N VAL A 91 10.75 -9.41 -21.14
CA VAL A 91 10.19 -10.56 -20.42
C VAL A 91 11.34 -11.43 -19.93
N TYR A 92 11.68 -11.32 -18.65
CA TYR A 92 12.80 -12.07 -18.07
C TYR A 92 12.46 -13.53 -17.79
N LYS A 93 11.20 -13.81 -17.48
CA LYS A 93 10.71 -15.16 -17.19
C LYS A 93 9.31 -15.34 -17.80
N PRO A 94 9.11 -16.33 -18.68
CA PRO A 94 7.79 -16.58 -19.26
C PRO A 94 6.83 -17.08 -18.18
N LEU A 95 5.59 -16.61 -18.25
CA LEU A 95 4.50 -17.00 -17.36
C LEU A 95 3.52 -17.95 -18.06
N THR A 96 2.95 -18.89 -17.31
CA THR A 96 2.19 -20.02 -17.87
C THR A 96 0.70 -19.76 -18.03
N LYS A 97 0.09 -18.96 -17.16
CA LYS A 97 -1.34 -18.67 -17.17
C LYS A 97 -1.58 -17.17 -17.32
N GLU A 98 -2.69 -16.84 -17.95
CA GLU A 98 -3.18 -15.45 -17.93
C GLU A 98 -3.45 -15.03 -16.49
N GLY A 99 -3.04 -13.81 -16.15
CA GLY A 99 -3.15 -13.27 -14.79
C GLY A 99 -1.95 -13.59 -13.90
N ASP A 100 -1.08 -14.53 -14.28
CA ASP A 100 0.19 -14.75 -13.58
C ASP A 100 1.05 -13.47 -13.63
N ILE A 101 1.91 -13.30 -12.63
CA ILE A 101 2.72 -12.11 -12.35
C ILE A 101 4.12 -12.53 -11.93
N ASN A 102 5.12 -11.88 -12.52
CA ASN A 102 6.47 -11.81 -12.00
C ASN A 102 6.72 -10.46 -11.33
N LEU A 103 7.51 -10.47 -10.26
CA LEU A 103 7.86 -9.27 -9.52
C LEU A 103 9.36 -9.02 -9.63
N TYR A 104 9.71 -7.83 -10.11
CA TYR A 104 11.09 -7.42 -10.32
C TYR A 104 11.43 -6.19 -9.51
N ARG A 105 12.68 -6.13 -9.06
CA ARG A 105 13.27 -4.95 -8.43
C ARG A 105 14.51 -4.52 -9.20
N TYR A 106 14.54 -3.27 -9.63
CA TYR A 106 15.70 -2.62 -10.23
C TYR A 106 16.44 -1.87 -9.12
N ILE A 107 17.63 -2.34 -8.78
CA ILE A 107 18.51 -1.77 -7.75
C ILE A 107 19.56 -0.92 -8.48
N ILE A 108 19.47 0.39 -8.34
CA ILE A 108 20.31 1.37 -9.02
C ILE A 108 21.30 1.93 -8.00
N THR A 109 22.59 1.74 -8.23
CA THR A 109 23.65 2.17 -7.31
C THR A 109 24.80 2.84 -8.05
N THR A 110 25.48 3.76 -7.35
CA THR A 110 26.74 4.36 -7.82
C THR A 110 27.84 4.24 -6.76
N PRO A 111 29.12 4.30 -7.15
CA PRO A 111 30.23 4.36 -6.19
C PRO A 111 30.16 5.57 -5.25
N GLY A 112 29.61 6.72 -5.70
CA GLY A 112 29.37 7.90 -4.86
C GLY A 112 28.15 7.78 -3.95
N GLY A 113 27.66 6.56 -3.71
CA GLY A 113 26.67 6.26 -2.68
C GLY A 113 25.21 6.46 -3.08
N TYR A 114 24.91 6.86 -4.32
CA TYR A 114 23.52 6.87 -4.80
C TYR A 114 22.93 5.47 -4.68
N LYS A 115 21.70 5.38 -4.17
CA LYS A 115 20.93 4.14 -4.12
C LYS A 115 19.46 4.47 -4.36
N ASN A 116 18.87 3.81 -5.34
CA ASN A 116 17.45 3.89 -5.64
C ASN A 116 16.93 2.48 -5.97
N GLU A 117 15.70 2.17 -5.57
CA GLU A 117 15.06 0.88 -5.86
C GLU A 117 13.70 1.14 -6.52
N GLN A 118 13.52 0.59 -7.72
CA GLN A 118 12.27 0.63 -8.46
C GLN A 118 11.65 -0.77 -8.51
N PHE A 119 10.33 -0.85 -8.33
CA PHE A 119 9.62 -2.11 -8.19
C PHE A 119 8.59 -2.23 -9.30
N TYR A 120 8.56 -3.37 -9.98
CA TYR A 120 7.68 -3.61 -11.12
C TYR A 120 7.00 -4.96 -11.01
N ALA A 121 5.80 -5.05 -11.57
CA ALA A 121 5.06 -6.28 -11.76
C ALA A 121 4.86 -6.50 -13.26
N GLN A 122 5.29 -7.64 -13.78
CA GLN A 122 5.06 -8.05 -15.16
C GLN A 122 3.98 -9.13 -15.17
N LYS A 123 2.80 -8.79 -15.65
CA LYS A 123 1.61 -9.64 -15.67
C LYS A 123 1.41 -10.20 -17.06
N ARG A 124 1.13 -11.50 -17.19
CA ARG A 124 0.68 -12.07 -18.45
C ARG A 124 -0.77 -11.69 -18.69
N THR A 125 -1.05 -11.09 -19.84
CA THR A 125 -2.39 -10.56 -20.17
C THR A 125 -3.13 -11.37 -21.22
N GLY A 126 -2.45 -12.27 -21.92
CA GLY A 126 -3.10 -13.13 -22.91
C GLY A 126 -2.11 -13.70 -23.91
N VAL A 127 -2.56 -13.75 -25.17
CA VAL A 127 -1.76 -14.13 -26.33
C VAL A 127 -2.05 -13.18 -27.51
N ASN A 128 -1.07 -13.00 -28.39
CA ASN A 128 -1.22 -12.21 -29.61
C ASN A 128 -1.82 -13.06 -30.77
N LEU A 129 -1.94 -12.45 -31.96
CA LEU A 129 -2.45 -13.11 -33.17
C LEU A 129 -1.60 -14.31 -33.64
N TYR A 130 -0.34 -14.40 -33.20
CA TYR A 130 0.58 -15.50 -33.49
C TYR A 130 0.63 -16.54 -32.35
N ASN A 131 -0.31 -16.46 -31.40
CA ASN A 131 -0.39 -17.34 -30.23
C ASN A 131 0.83 -17.24 -29.29
N GLU A 132 1.55 -16.11 -29.31
CA GLU A 132 2.64 -15.84 -28.37
C GLU A 132 2.11 -15.11 -27.13
N PRO A 133 2.63 -15.37 -25.92
CA PRO A 133 2.20 -14.67 -24.71
C PRO A 133 2.42 -13.15 -24.76
N THR A 134 1.42 -12.39 -24.35
CA THR A 134 1.52 -10.94 -24.15
C THR A 134 1.63 -10.59 -22.68
N TYR A 135 2.30 -9.49 -22.37
CA TYR A 135 2.50 -9.04 -20.99
C TYR A 135 2.23 -7.55 -20.85
N THR A 136 1.80 -7.14 -19.67
CA THR A 136 1.78 -5.73 -19.27
C THR A 136 2.70 -5.57 -18.07
N GLN A 137 3.56 -4.56 -18.12
CA GLN A 137 4.41 -4.19 -16.99
C GLN A 137 3.84 -2.97 -16.29
N TYR A 138 3.68 -3.08 -14.98
CA TYR A 138 3.20 -2.03 -14.10
C TYR A 138 4.29 -1.62 -13.13
N ILE A 139 4.34 -0.34 -12.79
CA ILE A 139 5.01 0.07 -11.56
C ILE A 139 4.28 -0.53 -10.36
N ASN A 140 4.99 -1.29 -9.54
CA ASN A 140 4.44 -1.84 -8.32
C ASN A 140 4.49 -0.76 -7.22
N SER A 141 3.40 -0.01 -7.10
CA SER A 141 3.30 1.08 -6.13
C SER A 141 3.15 0.57 -4.70
N ARG A 142 3.94 1.11 -3.79
CA ARG A 142 3.75 0.93 -2.33
C ARG A 142 2.93 2.09 -1.77
N TYR A 143 1.78 1.77 -1.20
CA TYR A 143 0.94 2.70 -0.46
C TYR A 143 1.38 2.69 1.00
N LYS A 144 2.10 3.73 1.42
CA LYS A 144 2.57 3.88 2.81
C LYS A 144 1.61 4.72 3.63
N ASN A 145 1.46 4.37 4.92
CA ASN A 145 0.63 5.06 5.89
C ASN A 145 -0.73 5.40 5.28
N ASN A 146 -1.43 4.36 4.83
CA ASN A 146 -2.73 4.50 4.19
C ASN A 146 -3.80 3.85 5.06
N THR A 147 -5.04 4.32 4.93
CA THR A 147 -6.12 3.85 5.79
C THR A 147 -6.81 2.66 5.16
N ALA A 148 -7.12 1.67 5.99
CA ALA A 148 -7.90 0.50 5.63
C ALA A 148 -9.15 0.44 6.50
N THR A 149 -10.31 0.39 5.86
CA THR A 149 -11.62 0.36 6.54
C THR A 149 -12.39 -0.87 6.10
N SER A 150 -13.24 -1.39 6.98
CA SER A 150 -14.23 -2.40 6.59
C SER A 150 -15.19 -1.81 5.57
N PHE A 151 -15.70 -2.64 4.66
CA PHE A 151 -16.61 -2.21 3.62
C PHE A 151 -17.95 -1.73 4.19
N GLY A 152 -18.46 -0.65 3.62
CA GLY A 152 -19.83 -0.19 3.82
C GLY A 152 -20.07 1.21 3.25
N PRO A 153 -21.09 1.94 3.75
CA PRO A 153 -21.36 3.31 3.31
C PRO A 153 -20.23 4.27 3.67
N HIS A 154 -20.02 5.32 2.87
CA HIS A 154 -19.04 6.35 3.19
C HIS A 154 -19.65 7.46 4.04
N PHE A 155 -18.96 7.87 5.11
CA PHE A 155 -19.38 9.02 5.92
C PHE A 155 -19.55 10.30 5.09
N ARG A 156 -18.64 10.53 4.13
CA ARG A 156 -18.66 11.71 3.27
C ARG A 156 -19.84 11.78 2.31
N ASP A 157 -20.42 10.63 1.95
CA ASP A 157 -21.55 10.56 1.02
C ASP A 157 -22.87 10.66 1.79
N VAL A 158 -22.92 10.01 2.96
CA VAL A 158 -24.08 10.00 3.86
C VAL A 158 -24.27 11.35 4.56
N THR A 159 -23.17 11.98 5.02
CA THR A 159 -23.19 13.30 5.65
C THR A 159 -22.13 14.19 5.00
N PRO A 160 -22.50 14.87 3.89
CA PRO A 160 -21.59 15.79 3.22
C PRO A 160 -21.04 16.84 4.18
N GLY A 161 -19.71 16.96 4.24
CA GLY A 161 -19.01 17.91 5.13
C GLY A 161 -18.48 17.30 6.43
N LEU A 162 -18.94 16.12 6.85
CA LEU A 162 -18.45 15.44 8.06
C LEU A 162 -16.96 15.08 7.93
N THR A 163 -16.55 14.57 6.77
CA THR A 163 -15.14 14.32 6.44
C THR A 163 -14.91 14.43 4.94
N LYS A 164 -13.68 14.74 4.54
CA LYS A 164 -13.22 14.68 3.14
C LYS A 164 -12.56 13.34 2.80
N LEU A 165 -12.40 12.46 3.80
CA LEU A 165 -11.75 11.16 3.65
C LEU A 165 -12.75 10.09 3.23
N TRP A 166 -12.24 9.06 2.56
CA TRP A 166 -13.01 7.91 2.09
C TRP A 166 -13.25 6.87 3.18
N TYR A 167 -13.56 7.31 4.39
CA TYR A 167 -13.86 6.38 5.48
C TYR A 167 -15.21 5.74 5.27
N MET A 168 -15.22 4.43 5.38
CA MET A 168 -16.43 3.63 5.46
C MET A 168 -16.74 3.28 6.90
N PHE A 169 -18.02 3.07 7.15
CA PHE A 169 -18.51 2.36 8.33
C PHE A 169 -19.31 1.15 7.88
N THR A 170 -19.47 0.19 8.77
CA THR A 170 -20.18 -1.05 8.49
C THR A 170 -21.33 -1.20 9.48
N PRO A 171 -22.59 -1.00 9.05
CA PRO A 171 -23.75 -1.38 9.85
C PRO A 171 -23.74 -2.89 10.12
N LEU A 172 -23.94 -3.27 11.37
CA LEU A 172 -23.95 -4.65 11.84
C LEU A 172 -25.34 -5.01 12.39
N ASN A 173 -25.81 -6.19 12.03
CA ASN A 173 -26.94 -6.83 12.67
C ASN A 173 -26.42 -7.97 13.55
N LEU A 174 -26.25 -7.71 14.83
CA LEU A 174 -25.75 -8.66 15.84
C LEU A 174 -26.83 -9.62 16.34
N ALA A 175 -28.09 -9.49 15.91
CA ALA A 175 -29.11 -10.51 16.20
C ALA A 175 -28.86 -11.79 15.38
N VAL A 176 -28.14 -11.66 14.25
CA VAL A 176 -27.76 -12.79 13.39
C VAL A 176 -26.53 -13.49 13.98
N GLN A 177 -26.74 -14.71 14.44
CA GLN A 177 -25.70 -15.58 14.97
C GLN A 177 -24.73 -16.07 13.87
N GLY A 178 -23.51 -16.40 14.28
CA GLY A 178 -22.45 -16.90 13.41
C GLY A 178 -21.52 -15.82 12.87
N ARG A 179 -20.74 -16.18 11.84
CA ARG A 179 -19.73 -15.30 11.23
C ARG A 179 -20.32 -14.45 10.12
N GLN A 180 -20.12 -13.14 10.23
CA GLN A 180 -20.35 -12.17 9.17
C GLN A 180 -18.99 -11.69 8.65
N THR A 181 -18.84 -11.56 7.33
CA THR A 181 -17.54 -11.24 6.69
C THR A 181 -17.66 -10.00 5.83
N TYR A 182 -16.73 -9.07 6.00
CA TYR A 182 -16.69 -7.80 5.28
C TYR A 182 -15.31 -7.58 4.65
N GLU A 183 -15.25 -7.03 3.43
CA GLU A 183 -13.99 -6.68 2.79
C GLU A 183 -13.24 -5.63 3.63
N LEU A 184 -11.92 -5.80 3.81
CA LEU A 184 -11.04 -4.76 4.35
C LEU A 184 -10.40 -4.02 3.17
N VAL A 185 -10.73 -2.74 3.03
CA VAL A 185 -10.41 -1.94 1.84
C VAL A 185 -9.34 -0.91 2.15
N GLY A 186 -8.15 -1.10 1.57
CA GLY A 186 -7.04 -0.16 1.66
C GLY A 186 -7.18 0.99 0.67
N SER A 187 -7.00 2.22 1.14
CA SER A 187 -6.96 3.45 0.33
C SER A 187 -8.22 3.75 -0.48
N ASN A 188 -9.34 3.08 -0.19
CA ASN A 188 -10.51 3.04 -1.08
C ASN A 188 -10.15 2.55 -2.51
N MET A 189 -9.07 1.75 -2.66
CA MET A 189 -8.52 1.34 -3.96
C MET A 189 -8.41 -0.16 -4.12
N TYR A 190 -8.09 -0.90 -3.05
CA TYR A 190 -7.85 -2.35 -3.14
C TYR A 190 -8.47 -3.07 -1.95
N VAL A 191 -8.99 -4.27 -2.20
CA VAL A 191 -9.36 -5.19 -1.12
C VAL A 191 -8.10 -5.91 -0.67
N ILE A 192 -7.68 -5.63 0.56
CA ILE A 192 -6.39 -6.09 1.12
C ILE A 192 -6.55 -7.16 2.19
N GLY A 193 -7.79 -7.53 2.52
CA GLY A 193 -8.11 -8.48 3.58
C GLY A 193 -9.61 -8.54 3.84
N GLU A 194 -9.96 -9.11 4.99
CA GLU A 194 -11.35 -9.21 5.46
C GLU A 194 -11.44 -8.97 6.96
N VAL A 195 -12.58 -8.46 7.40
CA VAL A 195 -13.01 -8.31 8.79
C VAL A 195 -14.09 -9.36 9.06
N TYR A 196 -13.93 -10.08 10.16
CA TYR A 196 -14.88 -11.08 10.63
C TYR A 196 -15.56 -10.57 11.90
N VAL A 197 -16.88 -10.65 11.92
CA VAL A 197 -17.71 -10.40 13.10
C VAL A 197 -18.35 -11.72 13.48
N ASP A 198 -17.88 -12.32 14.57
CA ASP A 198 -18.36 -13.59 15.09
C ASP A 198 -19.32 -13.34 16.25
N VAL A 199 -20.59 -13.74 16.08
CA VAL A 199 -21.63 -13.59 17.10
C VAL A 199 -22.02 -14.97 17.65
N TYR A 200 -21.93 -15.14 18.97
CA TYR A 200 -22.38 -16.33 19.67
C TYR A 200 -23.08 -15.98 20.99
N GLY A 201 -24.40 -16.11 21.01
CA GLY A 201 -25.25 -15.64 22.09
C GLY A 201 -25.08 -14.15 22.31
N ASP A 202 -24.67 -13.78 23.52
CA ASP A 202 -24.39 -12.40 23.92
C ASP A 202 -22.95 -11.94 23.57
N THR A 203 -22.10 -12.85 23.12
CA THR A 203 -20.68 -12.55 22.87
C THR A 203 -20.43 -12.21 21.41
N VAL A 204 -19.71 -11.12 21.18
CA VAL A 204 -19.22 -10.73 19.86
C VAL A 204 -17.70 -10.67 19.88
N THR A 205 -17.05 -11.30 18.89
CA THR A 205 -15.61 -11.15 18.64
C THR A 205 -15.40 -10.59 17.25
N ILE A 206 -14.64 -9.51 17.15
CA ILE A 206 -14.28 -8.93 15.85
C ILE A 206 -12.80 -9.17 15.60
N THR A 207 -12.48 -9.81 14.49
CA THR A 207 -11.10 -10.02 14.03
C THR A 207 -10.95 -9.51 12.61
N TYR A 208 -9.73 -9.34 12.15
CA TYR A 208 -9.46 -9.12 10.74
C TYR A 208 -8.22 -9.90 10.33
N HIS A 209 -8.07 -10.11 9.04
CA HIS A 209 -6.83 -10.61 8.48
C HIS A 209 -6.50 -9.84 7.21
N ASN A 210 -5.20 -9.62 6.99
CA ASN A 210 -4.72 -9.16 5.70
C ASN A 210 -4.55 -10.38 4.79
N TYR A 211 -4.94 -10.26 3.53
CA TYR A 211 -4.70 -11.31 2.55
C TYR A 211 -3.19 -11.53 2.37
N TYR A 212 -2.83 -12.81 2.19
CA TYR A 212 -1.46 -13.28 2.01
C TYR A 212 -0.51 -13.05 3.21
N ASP A 213 -1.04 -12.61 4.35
CA ASP A 213 -0.28 -12.55 5.59
C ASP A 213 0.25 -13.95 5.97
N GLY A 214 1.50 -14.01 6.44
CA GLY A 214 2.22 -15.26 6.72
C GLY A 214 2.55 -16.13 5.49
N LYS A 215 2.06 -15.81 4.29
CA LYS A 215 2.35 -16.55 3.05
C LYS A 215 3.43 -15.92 2.19
N GLY A 216 3.86 -14.72 2.56
CA GLY A 216 4.82 -13.92 1.82
C GLY A 216 4.31 -12.51 1.58
N GLY A 217 2.99 -12.27 1.66
CA GLY A 217 2.37 -10.95 1.60
C GLY A 217 2.99 -9.94 2.57
N ASN A 218 3.10 -8.70 2.11
CA ASN A 218 3.86 -7.65 2.79
C ASN A 218 2.99 -6.44 3.18
N THR A 219 1.72 -6.70 3.45
CA THR A 219 0.84 -5.74 4.11
C THR A 219 1.26 -5.64 5.57
N ASN A 220 1.66 -4.45 6.02
CA ASN A 220 2.09 -4.20 7.39
C ASN A 220 1.08 -3.28 8.08
N THR A 221 0.40 -3.78 9.11
CA THR A 221 -0.45 -2.94 9.95
C THR A 221 0.40 -2.16 10.94
N ARG A 222 0.35 -0.83 10.84
CA ARG A 222 1.09 0.11 11.70
C ARG A 222 0.29 0.54 12.92
N GLN A 223 -1.02 0.62 12.77
CA GLN A 223 -1.94 1.03 13.82
C GLN A 223 -3.29 0.39 13.55
N GLU A 224 -3.96 -0.04 14.62
CA GLU A 224 -5.33 -0.55 14.57
C GLU A 224 -6.29 0.44 15.21
N PHE A 225 -7.53 0.44 14.73
CA PHE A 225 -8.64 1.13 15.38
C PHE A 225 -9.93 0.37 15.14
N LEU A 226 -10.65 0.09 16.22
CA LEU A 226 -11.98 -0.50 16.21
C LEU A 226 -12.90 0.33 17.11
N GLY A 227 -13.93 0.91 16.52
CA GLY A 227 -15.04 1.55 17.23
C GLY A 227 -16.33 0.81 16.97
N ILE A 228 -17.16 0.64 18.01
CA ILE A 228 -18.54 0.19 17.90
C ILE A 228 -19.43 1.27 18.51
N TYR A 229 -20.48 1.65 17.79
CA TYR A 229 -21.39 2.73 18.17
C TYR A 229 -22.83 2.27 18.03
N ASN A 230 -23.65 2.54 19.05
CA ASN A 230 -25.09 2.28 19.02
C ASN A 230 -25.83 3.13 17.99
N SER A 231 -25.28 4.29 17.61
CA SER A 231 -25.93 5.17 16.64
C SER A 231 -24.94 5.94 15.78
N TYR A 232 -25.40 6.38 14.60
CA TYR A 232 -24.57 7.11 13.64
C TYR A 232 -24.07 8.46 14.20
N LYS A 233 -24.91 9.16 14.95
CA LYS A 233 -24.57 10.45 15.57
C LYS A 233 -23.46 10.33 16.63
N ASP A 234 -23.29 9.15 17.22
CA ASP A 234 -22.29 8.91 18.26
C ASP A 234 -20.92 8.57 17.67
N VAL A 235 -20.84 8.36 16.36
CA VAL A 235 -19.61 8.00 15.69
C VAL A 235 -18.59 9.12 15.82
N GLN A 236 -17.44 8.78 16.41
CA GLN A 236 -16.28 9.64 16.48
C GLN A 236 -15.29 9.23 15.40
N LEU A 237 -15.08 10.11 14.42
CA LEU A 237 -14.10 9.86 13.35
C LEU A 237 -12.68 10.16 13.82
N PRO A 238 -11.68 9.35 13.41
CA PRO A 238 -10.27 9.68 13.63
C PRO A 238 -9.85 10.96 12.92
N ASN A 239 -8.97 11.73 13.58
CA ASN A 239 -8.51 13.02 13.07
C ASN A 239 -7.25 12.86 12.20
N ASP A 240 -7.45 12.58 10.92
CA ASP A 240 -6.37 12.36 9.95
C ASP A 240 -6.07 13.59 9.06
N VAL A 241 -6.74 14.72 9.29
CA VAL A 241 -6.60 15.96 8.52
C VAL A 241 -6.47 17.18 9.43
N PRO A 242 -5.74 18.25 9.03
CA PRO A 242 -4.91 18.37 7.84
C PRO A 242 -3.56 17.64 7.98
N VAL A 243 -3.19 17.25 9.20
CA VAL A 243 -1.98 16.49 9.51
C VAL A 243 -2.38 15.03 9.70
N LYS A 244 -1.73 14.10 8.99
CA LYS A 244 -1.83 12.64 9.18
C LYS A 244 -1.25 12.23 10.54
N SER A 245 -1.79 12.77 11.63
CA SER A 245 -1.36 12.49 13.00
C SER A 245 -1.90 11.15 13.50
N TYR A 246 -2.87 10.57 12.80
CA TYR A 246 -3.49 9.27 13.09
C TYR A 246 -3.93 9.14 14.55
N VAL A 247 -4.56 10.19 15.07
CA VAL A 247 -5.06 10.20 16.45
C VAL A 247 -6.40 9.47 16.49
N ASN A 248 -6.39 8.33 17.17
CA ASN A 248 -7.59 7.53 17.39
C ASN A 248 -8.44 8.15 18.51
N PRO A 249 -9.76 8.24 18.34
CA PRO A 249 -10.68 8.51 19.44
C PRO A 249 -10.57 7.42 20.52
N PRO A 250 -10.95 7.71 21.78
CA PRO A 250 -11.07 6.69 22.80
C PRO A 250 -12.05 5.60 22.37
N THR A 251 -11.67 4.34 22.57
CA THR A 251 -12.53 3.16 22.36
C THR A 251 -12.19 2.11 23.41
N LYS A 252 -13.22 1.39 23.87
CA LYS A 252 -13.04 0.22 24.75
C LYS A 252 -12.91 -1.09 23.97
N PHE A 253 -13.11 -1.05 22.65
CA PHE A 253 -13.11 -2.23 21.78
C PHE A 253 -11.74 -2.42 21.13
N ALA A 254 -11.35 -3.69 20.94
CA ALA A 254 -10.11 -4.08 20.29
C ALA A 254 -10.31 -5.38 19.49
N PHE A 255 -9.52 -5.57 18.43
CA PHE A 255 -9.58 -6.80 17.64
C PHE A 255 -9.19 -8.02 18.47
N GLY A 256 -9.92 -9.12 18.28
CA GLY A 256 -9.71 -10.39 18.98
C GLY A 256 -10.16 -10.39 20.44
N VAL A 257 -10.63 -9.27 20.97
CA VAL A 257 -11.15 -9.16 22.34
C VAL A 257 -12.68 -9.27 22.30
N PRO A 258 -13.28 -10.28 22.94
CA PRO A 258 -14.73 -10.42 22.98
C PRO A 258 -15.39 -9.31 23.79
N PHE A 259 -16.59 -8.90 23.39
CA PHE A 259 -17.46 -7.97 24.13
C PHE A 259 -18.91 -8.48 24.18
N SER A 260 -19.70 -7.94 25.11
CA SER A 260 -21.08 -8.37 25.38
C SER A 260 -22.11 -7.44 24.72
N ILE A 261 -23.09 -7.98 24.01
CA ILE A 261 -24.19 -7.19 23.45
C ILE A 261 -24.98 -6.51 24.58
N GLN A 262 -25.35 -7.27 25.61
CA GLN A 262 -26.16 -6.81 26.73
C GLN A 262 -25.43 -5.78 27.60
N TYR A 263 -24.18 -6.05 27.95
CA TYR A 263 -23.41 -5.22 28.88
C TYR A 263 -22.70 -4.06 28.17
N ASP A 264 -22.05 -4.32 27.03
CA ASP A 264 -21.24 -3.30 26.37
C ASP A 264 -22.03 -2.41 25.42
N LEU A 265 -23.13 -2.91 24.85
CA LEU A 265 -23.99 -2.22 23.89
C LEU A 265 -25.41 -1.97 24.41
N GLY A 266 -25.70 -2.32 25.67
CA GLY A 266 -27.03 -2.10 26.26
C GLY A 266 -28.14 -2.98 25.68
N GLY A 267 -27.80 -4.12 25.07
CA GLY A 267 -28.74 -5.01 24.39
C GLY A 267 -29.01 -4.63 22.94
N ASP A 268 -28.35 -3.60 22.42
CA ASP A 268 -28.51 -3.16 21.05
C ASP A 268 -27.82 -4.10 20.07
N THR A 269 -28.59 -4.55 19.09
CA THR A 269 -28.11 -5.47 18.04
C THR A 269 -27.92 -4.78 16.70
N ASN A 270 -28.34 -3.52 16.54
CA ASN A 270 -28.20 -2.74 15.31
C ASN A 270 -27.16 -1.64 15.52
N VAL A 271 -25.88 -2.01 15.40
CA VAL A 271 -24.76 -1.11 15.72
C VAL A 271 -23.94 -0.78 14.49
N ILE A 272 -23.09 0.24 14.62
CA ILE A 272 -22.14 0.67 13.59
C ILE A 272 -20.73 0.28 14.01
N MET A 273 -20.04 -0.44 13.13
CA MET A 273 -18.61 -0.70 13.25
C MET A 273 -17.80 0.29 12.43
N LEU A 274 -16.76 0.83 13.05
CA LEU A 274 -15.73 1.65 12.41
C LEU A 274 -14.37 0.98 12.56
N VAL A 275 -13.86 0.44 11.46
CA VAL A 275 -12.47 -0.02 11.35
C VAL A 275 -11.65 1.06 10.67
N ARG A 276 -10.54 1.50 11.30
CA ARG A 276 -9.57 2.45 10.70
C ARG A 276 -8.14 2.00 10.97
N ASN A 277 -7.73 0.91 10.32
CA ASN A 277 -6.35 0.47 10.38
C ASN A 277 -5.47 1.39 9.52
N VAL A 278 -4.23 1.63 9.96
CA VAL A 278 -3.19 2.28 9.16
C VAL A 278 -2.24 1.20 8.68
N VAL A 279 -2.12 1.06 7.36
CA VAL A 279 -1.36 -0.01 6.72
C VAL A 279 -0.34 0.53 5.72
N ASP A 280 0.74 -0.21 5.55
CA ASP A 280 1.59 -0.14 4.36
C ASP A 280 1.30 -1.38 3.50
N TYR A 281 1.00 -1.23 2.21
CA TYR A 281 0.81 -2.37 1.31
C TYR A 281 1.27 -2.07 -0.11
N TRP A 282 1.44 -3.10 -0.92
CA TRP A 282 1.80 -3.02 -2.33
C TRP A 282 0.61 -3.39 -3.19
N ARG A 283 0.44 -2.76 -4.37
CA ARG A 283 -0.60 -3.17 -5.34
C ARG A 283 -0.49 -4.67 -5.66
N PHE A 284 0.74 -5.10 -5.95
CA PHE A 284 1.09 -6.51 -6.14
C PHE A 284 1.90 -6.96 -4.91
N PRO A 285 1.28 -7.70 -3.96
CA PRO A 285 1.96 -8.15 -2.77
C PRO A 285 3.16 -9.03 -3.16
N ARG A 286 4.31 -8.80 -2.53
CA ARG A 286 5.55 -9.50 -2.89
C ARG A 286 5.83 -10.60 -1.88
N PRO A 287 6.27 -11.80 -2.27
CA PRO A 287 6.57 -12.24 -3.64
C PRO A 287 5.39 -12.97 -4.32
N GLU A 288 4.17 -12.69 -3.90
CA GLU A 288 2.98 -13.44 -4.35
C GLU A 288 2.72 -13.23 -5.83
N ASN A 289 2.37 -14.33 -6.51
CA ASN A 289 1.85 -14.31 -7.87
C ASN A 289 0.38 -13.83 -7.87
N THR A 290 0.14 -12.59 -7.48
CA THR A 290 -1.22 -12.03 -7.38
C THR A 290 -1.21 -10.50 -7.40
N GLU A 291 -2.37 -9.94 -7.70
CA GLU A 291 -2.69 -8.53 -7.60
C GLU A 291 -3.85 -8.40 -6.60
N PHE A 292 -3.79 -7.41 -5.69
CA PHE A 292 -4.98 -7.16 -4.89
C PHE A 292 -6.14 -6.76 -5.79
N ARG A 293 -7.32 -7.33 -5.52
CA ARG A 293 -8.51 -7.00 -6.30
C ARG A 293 -8.81 -5.51 -6.16
N ARG A 294 -8.98 -4.85 -7.29
CA ARG A 294 -9.36 -3.44 -7.33
C ARG A 294 -10.71 -3.23 -6.66
N PHE A 295 -10.75 -2.25 -5.77
CA PHE A 295 -11.98 -1.77 -5.18
C PHE A 295 -12.61 -0.71 -6.11
N TRP A 296 -13.55 -1.12 -6.96
CA TRP A 296 -14.41 -0.21 -7.71
C TRP A 296 -15.58 0.22 -6.85
N GLU A 297 -15.56 1.47 -6.37
CA GLU A 297 -16.60 1.98 -5.47
C GLU A 297 -17.97 2.11 -6.15
N ASN A 298 -17.99 2.42 -7.45
CA ASN A 298 -19.21 2.68 -8.23
C ASN A 298 -19.74 1.43 -8.95
N ASN A 299 -19.24 0.24 -8.60
CA ASN A 299 -19.83 -1.00 -9.09
C ASN A 299 -21.27 -1.12 -8.57
N ALA A 300 -22.22 -1.47 -9.46
CA ALA A 300 -23.64 -1.59 -9.14
C ALA A 300 -23.92 -2.54 -7.97
N GLU A 301 -23.21 -3.67 -7.87
CA GLU A 301 -23.37 -4.64 -6.78
C GLU A 301 -23.02 -4.03 -5.42
N ARG A 302 -21.94 -3.24 -5.37
CA ARG A 302 -21.51 -2.56 -4.14
C ARG A 302 -22.41 -1.40 -3.77
N LYS A 303 -22.95 -0.70 -4.76
CA LYS A 303 -23.97 0.33 -4.52
C LYS A 303 -25.21 -0.30 -3.89
N ALA A 304 -25.72 -1.39 -4.46
CA ALA A 304 -26.84 -2.14 -3.90
C ALA A 304 -26.56 -2.67 -2.49
N LEU A 305 -25.34 -3.17 -2.24
CA LEU A 305 -24.96 -3.65 -0.91
C LEU A 305 -24.92 -2.51 0.12
N ARG A 306 -24.41 -1.32 -0.24
CA ARG A 306 -24.47 -0.14 0.65
C ARG A 306 -25.89 0.32 0.91
N GLU A 307 -26.74 0.35 -0.11
CA GLU A 307 -28.17 0.69 0.04
C GLU A 307 -28.88 -0.30 0.96
N SER A 308 -28.59 -1.60 0.82
CA SER A 308 -29.08 -2.62 1.74
C SER A 308 -28.58 -2.39 3.17
N MET A 309 -27.29 -2.08 3.35
CA MET A 309 -26.71 -1.72 4.66
C MET A 309 -27.39 -0.52 5.32
N LEU A 310 -27.70 0.52 4.54
CA LEU A 310 -28.40 1.70 5.04
C LEU A 310 -29.86 1.40 5.39
N SER A 311 -30.51 0.45 4.70
CA SER A 311 -31.93 0.16 4.89
C SER A 311 -32.29 -0.51 6.22
N PHE A 312 -31.34 -1.21 6.85
CA PHE A 312 -31.56 -1.84 8.17
C PHE A 312 -30.92 -1.08 9.33
N MET A 313 -30.21 0.03 9.03
CA MET A 313 -29.61 0.87 10.06
C MET A 313 -30.68 1.76 10.69
N ASP A 314 -30.49 2.11 11.95
CA ASP A 314 -31.27 3.16 12.60
C ASP A 314 -31.17 4.48 11.81
N PRO A 315 -32.22 5.32 11.85
CA PRO A 315 -32.23 6.56 11.11
C PRO A 315 -31.04 7.48 11.44
N ILE A 316 -30.56 8.15 10.41
CA ILE A 316 -29.43 9.07 10.46
C ILE A 316 -29.96 10.45 10.89
N TYR A 317 -30.28 10.61 12.18
CA TYR A 317 -30.74 11.88 12.77
C TYR A 317 -29.81 12.36 13.88
#